data_AF-A0A6M0RZP3-F1
#
_entry.id   AF-A0A6M0RZP3-F1
#
_cell.length_a   1.000
_cell.length_b   1.000
_cell.length_c   1.000
_cell.angle_alpha   90.00
_cell.angle_beta   90.00
_cell.angle_gamma   90.00
#
_symmetry.space_group_name_H-M   'P 1'
#
loop_
_entity.id
_entity.type
_entity.pdbx_description
1 polymer ?
#
loop_
_entity_poly.entity_id
_entity_poly.type
_entity_poly.pdbx_seq_one_letter_code
_entity_poly.pdbx_strand_id
1 'polypeptide(L)' 'MRFKVGSWPYGPTITSTHEAQVLTQVEQFLVSHPGDYVRLLSIDPRAKQRELEKIVQKPG' A
#
# COMPACT_ATOMS: atom_id res chain seq x y z
N MET A 1 -18.77 9.49 2.93
CA MET A 1 -19.30 9.26 4.29
C MET A 1 -18.36 8.27 4.97
N ARG A 2 -17.51 8.77 5.90
CA ARG A 2 -16.69 8.04 6.88
C ARG A 2 -15.83 6.87 6.34
N PHE A 3 -14.53 7.13 6.10
CA PHE A 3 -13.52 6.09 6.31
C PHE A 3 -13.66 5.62 7.76
N LYS A 4 -14.33 4.49 7.99
CA LYS A 4 -14.36 3.84 9.29
C LYS A 4 -12.91 3.46 9.58
N VAL A 5 -12.34 4.11 10.59
CA VAL A 5 -11.12 3.72 11.29
C VAL A 5 -11.24 2.22 11.61
N GLY A 6 -10.73 1.36 10.72
CA GLY A 6 -10.90 -0.10 10.84
C GLY A 6 -10.97 -0.89 9.53
N SER A 7 -11.51 -0.35 8.44
CA SER A 7 -11.58 -1.08 7.16
C SER A 7 -10.58 -0.54 6.14
N TRP A 8 -9.42 -1.17 6.06
CA TRP A 8 -8.44 -0.93 5.00
C TRP A 8 -8.78 -1.82 3.80
N PRO A 9 -9.20 -1.26 2.65
CA PRO A 9 -9.37 -2.06 1.44
C PRO A 9 -8.01 -2.60 0.97
N TYR A 10 -8.02 -3.78 0.36
CA TYR A 10 -6.82 -4.36 -0.22
C TYR A 10 -6.42 -3.58 -1.48
N GLY A 11 -5.16 -3.12 -1.52
CA GLY A 11 -4.55 -2.59 -2.73
C GLY A 11 -3.97 -3.69 -3.63
N PRO A 12 -3.33 -3.32 -4.74
CA PRO A 12 -2.64 -4.25 -5.63
C PRO A 12 -1.46 -4.92 -4.89
N THR A 13 -1.25 -6.21 -5.16
CA THR A 13 -0.04 -6.91 -4.70
C THR A 13 1.08 -6.67 -5.70
N ILE A 14 2.17 -6.04 -5.23
CA ILE A 14 3.36 -5.81 -6.05
C ILE A 14 4.26 -7.03 -5.95
N THR A 15 4.39 -7.79 -7.05
CA THR A 15 5.22 -9.00 -7.12
C THR A 15 6.57 -8.77 -7.80
N SER A 16 6.82 -7.57 -8.31
CA SER A 16 8.08 -7.25 -8.98
C SER A 16 9.25 -7.19 -8.01
N THR A 17 10.38 -7.74 -8.43
CA THR A 17 11.67 -7.63 -7.74
C THR A 17 12.52 -6.46 -8.25
N HIS A 18 12.06 -5.76 -9.30
CA HIS A 18 12.75 -4.60 -9.86
C HIS A 18 12.27 -3.32 -9.18
N GLU A 19 13.18 -2.64 -8.47
CA GLU A 19 12.89 -1.44 -7.70
C GLU A 19 12.14 -0.36 -8.50
N ALA A 20 12.58 -0.06 -9.73
CA ALA A 20 11.94 0.93 -10.58
C ALA A 20 10.46 0.60 -10.90
N GLN A 21 10.15 -0.68 -11.12
CA GLN A 21 8.80 -1.13 -11.41
C GLN A 21 7.92 -1.09 -10.16
N VAL A 22 8.47 -1.42 -8.99
CA VAL A 22 7.80 -1.29 -7.70
C VAL A 22 7.43 0.17 -7.45
N LEU A 23 8.39 1.09 -7.59
CA LEU A 23 8.17 2.53 -7.44
C LEU A 23 7.06 3.03 -8.36
N THR A 24 7.13 2.68 -9.65
CA THR A 24 6.13 3.09 -10.64
C THR A 24 4.72 2.63 -10.25
N GLN A 25 4.56 1.38 -9.80
CA GLN A 25 3.26 0.85 -9.38
C GLN A 25 2.73 1.54 -8.12
N VAL A 26 3.61 1.80 -7.15
CA VAL A 26 3.23 2.55 -5.94
C VAL A 26 2.78 3.95 -6.33
N GLU A 27 3.56 4.68 -7.11
CA GLU A 27 3.23 6.04 -7.56
C GLU A 27 1.89 6.10 -8.30
N GLN A 28 1.66 5.19 -9.24
CA GLN A 28 0.38 5.10 -9.96
C GLN A 28 -0.80 4.86 -9.01
N PHE A 29 -0.61 4.03 -7.99
CA PHE A 29 -1.65 3.77 -6.99
C PHE A 29 -1.92 5.01 -6.13
N LEU A 30 -0.88 5.72 -5.71
CA LEU A 30 -0.99 6.96 -4.93
C LEU A 30 -1.71 8.07 -5.70
N VAL A 31 -1.33 8.28 -6.97
CA VAL A 31 -1.95 9.27 -7.87
C VAL A 31 -3.44 8.98 -8.08
N SER A 32 -3.83 7.72 -8.10
CA SER A 32 -5.24 7.31 -8.24
C SER A 32 -6.06 7.54 -6.97
N HIS A 33 -5.42 7.74 -5.82
CA HIS A 33 -6.06 7.87 -4.50
C HIS A 33 -5.55 9.08 -3.70
N PRO A 34 -5.53 10.30 -4.24
CA PRO A 34 -4.83 11.44 -3.65
C PRO A 34 -5.39 11.89 -2.28
N GLY A 35 -6.65 11.56 -1.99
CA GLY A 35 -7.34 11.91 -0.74
C GLY A 35 -7.46 10.75 0.26
N ASP A 36 -6.74 9.64 0.04
CA ASP A 36 -6.86 8.46 0.88
C ASP A 36 -5.61 8.21 1.72
N TYR A 37 -5.80 7.54 2.84
CA TYR A 37 -4.69 6.96 3.59
C TYR A 37 -4.18 5.73 2.85
N VAL A 38 -2.91 5.74 2.45
CA VAL A 38 -2.27 4.60 1.79
C VAL A 38 -1.20 4.02 2.70
N ARG A 39 -1.25 2.70 2.86
CA ARG A 39 -0.36 1.92 3.72
C ARG A 39 0.31 0.82 2.92
N LEU A 40 1.63 0.83 2.91
CA LEU A 40 2.44 -0.22 2.33
C LEU A 40 2.61 -1.35 3.35
N LEU A 41 2.43 -2.58 2.90
CA LEU A 41 2.57 -3.80 3.69
C LEU A 41 3.61 -4.70 3.02
N SER A 42 4.64 -5.10 3.77
CA SER A 42 5.54 -6.18 3.38
C SER A 42 5.05 -7.48 4.00
N ILE A 43 4.86 -8.50 3.19
CA ILE A 43 4.44 -9.84 3.62
C ILE A 43 5.62 -10.78 3.47
N ASP A 44 6.01 -11.46 4.55
CA ASP A 44 6.94 -12.59 4.46
C ASP A 44 6.20 -13.75 3.78
N PRO A 45 6.61 -14.18 2.57
CA PRO A 45 5.95 -15.28 1.85
C PRO A 45 6.08 -16.63 2.57
N ARG A 46 7.08 -16.82 3.44
CA ARG A 46 7.30 -18.04 4.22
C ARG A 46 6.42 -18.09 5.46
N ALA A 47 6.46 -17.04 6.28
CA ALA A 47 5.66 -16.95 7.50
C ALA A 47 4.19 -16.57 7.23
N LYS A 48 3.87 -16.04 6.04
CA LYS A 48 2.56 -15.48 5.66
C LYS A 48 2.09 -14.40 6.63
N GLN A 49 3.04 -13.62 7.15
CA GLN A 49 2.80 -12.57 8.14
C GLN A 49 3.26 -11.22 7.61
N ARG A 50 2.67 -10.15 8.16
CA ARG A 50 3.07 -8.77 7.87
C ARG A 50 4.36 -8.49 8.63
N GLU A 51 5.45 -8.33 7.90
CA GLU A 51 6.75 -8.00 8.48
C GLU A 51 6.88 -6.50 8.70
N LEU A 52 6.43 -5.71 7.71
CA LEU A 52 6.51 -4.25 7.77
C LEU A 52 5.19 -3.62 7.37
N GLU A 53 4.82 -2.58 8.11
CA GLU A 53 3.65 -1.77 7.84
C GLU A 53 4.06 -0.30 7.91
N LYS A 54 3.88 0.45 6.82
CA LYS A 54 4.23 1.87 6.76
C LYS A 54 3.17 2.67 6.02
N ILE A 55 2.66 3.72 6.66
CA ILE A 55 1.79 4.69 6.01
C ILE A 55 2.65 5.57 5.10
N VAL A 56 2.40 5.48 3.79
CA VAL A 56 3.15 6.20 2.76
C VAL A 56 2.41 7.44 2.27
N GLN A 57 1.09 7.50 2.49
CA GLN A 57 0.27 8.68 2.17
C GLN A 57 -0.75 8.93 3.27
N LYS A 58 -0.96 10.21 3.56
CA LYS A 58 -2.02 10.70 4.44
C LYS A 58 -2.77 11.78 3.65
N PRO A 59 -4.11 11.80 3.68
CA PRO A 59 -4.86 12.92 3.15
C PRO A 59 -4.51 14.19 3.93
N GLY A 60 -4.28 15.27 3.20
CA GLY A 60 -4.09 16.63 3.69
C GLY A 60 -5.16 17.54 3.15
#